data_AF-B4D444-F1
#
_entry.id   AF-B4D444-F1
#
_cell.length_a   1.000
_cell.length_b   1.000
_cell.length_c   1.000
_cell.angle_alpha   90.00
_cell.angle_beta   90.00
_cell.angle_gamma   90.00
#
_symmetry.space_group_name_H-M   'P 1'
#
loop_
_entity.id
_entity.type
_entity.pdbx_description
1 polymer ?
#
loop_
_entity_poly.entity_id
_entity_poly.type
_entity_poly.pdbx_seq_one_letter_code
_entity_poly.pdbx_strand_id
1 'polypeptide(L)' 'MDITTSGGPFTRAFRVTFTAPPADIERWLQQSPGTLDVHATSPSTGIRHFQIEPGEGAEWAEVTVDDTKHRVDIYVYWS' A
#
# COMPACT_ATOMS: atom_id res chain seq x y z
N MET A 1 -2.55 -3.31 -13.72
CA MET A 1 -3.14 -3.13 -12.38
C MET A 1 -3.84 -4.42 -12.08
N ASP A 2 -3.52 -5.00 -10.93
CA ASP A 2 -4.00 -6.31 -10.49
C ASP A 2 -4.62 -6.14 -9.11
N ILE A 3 -5.81 -6.71 -8.92
CA ILE A 3 -6.54 -6.69 -7.65
C ILE A 3 -6.79 -8.14 -7.27
N THR A 4 -6.29 -8.53 -6.10
CA THR A 4 -6.49 -9.87 -5.55
C THR A 4 -7.20 -9.75 -4.22
N THR A 5 -8.27 -10.52 -4.08
CA THR A 5 -9.00 -10.67 -2.82
C THR A 5 -8.69 -12.03 -2.23
N SER A 6 -8.37 -12.07 -0.93
CA SER A 6 -8.15 -13.34 -0.21
C SER A 6 -8.79 -13.26 1.16
N GLY A 7 -9.06 -14.41 1.78
CA GLY A 7 -9.73 -14.46 3.07
C GLY A 7 -10.56 -15.72 3.22
N GLY A 8 -11.25 -15.81 4.35
CA GLY A 8 -12.10 -16.94 4.71
C GLY A 8 -13.45 -16.47 5.27
N PRO A 9 -14.13 -17.33 6.05
CA PRO A 9 -15.42 -16.98 6.65
C PRO A 9 -15.36 -15.80 7.63
N PHE A 10 -14.19 -15.54 8.22
CA PHE A 10 -13.97 -14.50 9.23
C PHE A 10 -12.98 -13.44 8.75
N THR A 11 -11.94 -13.83 8.00
CA THR A 11 -10.92 -12.90 7.51
C THR A 11 -11.24 -12.35 6.13
N ARG A 12 -10.83 -11.11 5.86
CA ARG A 12 -10.88 -10.49 4.52
C ARG A 12 -9.58 -9.75 4.26
N ALA A 13 -9.07 -9.82 3.05
CA ALA A 13 -7.89 -9.10 2.64
C ALA A 13 -7.99 -8.66 1.18
N PHE A 14 -7.47 -7.47 0.90
CA PHE A 14 -7.32 -6.94 -0.44
C PHE A 14 -5.85 -6.64 -0.68
N ARG A 15 -5.35 -7.10 -1.82
CA ARG A 15 -4.05 -6.70 -2.34
C ARG A 15 -4.24 -6.05 -3.70
N VAL A 16 -3.72 -4.84 -3.85
CA VAL A 16 -3.71 -4.11 -5.13
C VAL A 16 -2.27 -3.88 -5.54
N THR A 17 -1.94 -4.22 -6.78
CA THR A 17 -0.63 -3.97 -7.35
C THR A 17 -0.78 -3.16 -8.63
N PHE A 18 0.05 -2.14 -8.80
CA PHE A 18 0.18 -1.44 -10.07
C PHE A 18 1.60 -0.97 -10.32
N THR A 19 1.90 -0.71 -11.58
CA THR A 19 3.12 -0.03 -12.02
C THR A 19 2.76 1.31 -12.64
N ALA A 20 3.57 2.33 -12.39
CA ALA A 20 3.37 3.66 -12.94
C ALA A 20 4.72 4.39 -13.03
N PRO A 21 4.87 5.42 -13.88
CA PRO A 21 6.05 6.26 -13.89
C PRO A 21 6.36 6.84 -12.48
N PRO A 22 7.63 7.03 -12.10
CA PRO A 22 8.01 7.56 -10.79
C PRO A 22 7.28 8.84 -10.40
N ALA A 23 7.16 9.78 -11.35
CA ALA A 23 6.49 11.06 -11.12
C ALA A 23 4.98 10.92 -10.83
N ASP A 24 4.34 9.86 -11.35
CA ASP A 24 2.93 9.58 -11.06
C ASP A 24 2.78 8.91 -9.69
N ILE A 25 3.71 8.02 -9.31
CA ILE A 25 3.74 7.41 -7.98
C ILE A 25 3.94 8.48 -6.90
N GLU A 26 4.89 9.40 -7.08
CA GLU A 26 5.11 10.50 -6.13
C GLU A 26 3.88 11.39 -5.99
N ARG A 27 3.27 11.77 -7.12
CA ARG A 27 2.04 12.57 -7.11
C ARG A 27 0.91 11.86 -6.38
N TRP A 28 0.75 10.56 -6.62
CA TRP A 28 -0.25 9.76 -5.95
C TRP A 28 0.01 9.67 -4.45
N LEU A 29 1.25 9.43 -4.00
CA LEU A 29 1.61 9.40 -2.58
C LEU A 29 1.31 10.74 -1.87
N GLN A 30 1.57 11.86 -2.54
CA GLN A 30 1.29 13.21 -2.02
C GLN A 30 -0.20 13.56 -1.96
N GLN A 31 -1.04 12.88 -2.74
CA GLN A 31 -2.48 13.15 -2.84
C GLN A 31 -3.34 12.10 -2.11
N SER A 32 -2.77 10.93 -1.83
CA SER A 32 -3.47 9.81 -1.23
C SER A 32 -3.72 10.09 0.26
N PRO A 33 -5.00 10.12 0.71
CA PRO A 33 -5.34 10.40 2.10
C PRO A 33 -4.65 9.48 3.10
N GLY A 34 -4.47 8.20 2.73
CA GLY A 34 -3.84 7.21 3.61
C GLY A 34 -2.34 7.38 3.80
N THR A 35 -1.65 8.17 2.96
CA THR A 35 -0.18 8.33 3.02
C THR A 35 0.26 9.76 3.37
N LEU A 36 -0.67 10.72 3.53
CA LEU A 36 -0.36 12.13 3.80
C LEU A 36 0.40 12.34 5.12
N ASP A 37 -0.05 11.67 6.19
CA ASP A 37 0.48 11.84 7.54
C ASP A 37 1.37 10.67 7.98
N VAL A 38 1.75 9.79 7.04
CA VAL A 38 2.51 8.57 7.31
C VAL A 38 3.95 8.74 6.85
N HIS A 39 4.89 8.56 7.78
CA HIS A 39 6.31 8.51 7.43
C HIS A 39 6.66 7.16 6.81
N ALA A 40 7.30 7.21 5.64
CA ALA A 40 7.86 6.01 5.03
C ALA A 40 9.01 5.45 5.88
N THR A 41 9.00 4.14 6.08
CA THR A 41 10.19 3.38 6.47
C THR A 41 10.88 2.83 5.23
N SER A 42 12.20 2.60 5.30
CA SER A 42 12.96 2.03 4.19
C SER A 42 13.56 0.69 4.62
N PRO A 43 12.79 -0.42 4.53
CA PRO A 43 13.27 -1.73 4.98
C PRO A 43 14.46 -2.25 4.15
N SER A 44 14.62 -1.76 2.92
CA SER A 44 15.78 -2.03 2.06
C SER A 44 15.95 -0.94 1.02
N THR A 45 17.11 -0.91 0.36
CA THR A 45 17.42 0.08 -0.70
C THR A 45 16.39 0.01 -1.82
N GLY A 46 15.75 1.15 -2.11
CA GLY A 46 14.74 1.25 -3.16
C GLY A 46 13.35 0.73 -2.77
N ILE A 47 13.13 0.37 -1.51
CA ILE A 47 11.81 0.04 -0.98
C ILE A 47 11.38 1.10 0.03
N ARG A 48 10.20 1.67 -0.18
CA ARG A 48 9.51 2.53 0.79
C ARG A 48 8.27 1.81 1.29
N HIS A 49 8.12 1.70 2.60
CA HIS A 49 6.98 1.07 3.26
C HIS A 49 6.26 2.10 4.12
N PHE A 50 4.95 2.22 3.91
CA PHE A 50 4.06 3.10 4.62
C PHE A 50 3.06 2.23 5.37
N GLN A 51 3.17 2.20 6.69
CA GLN A 51 2.14 1.59 7.53
C GLN A 51 1.06 2.63 7.80
N ILE A 52 -0.15 2.34 7.34
CA ILE A 52 -1.28 3.27 7.39
C ILE A 52 -2.17 2.85 8.56
N GLU A 53 -2.60 3.82 9.37
CA GLU A 53 -3.62 3.56 10.38
C GLU A 53 -4.94 3.21 9.67
N PRO A 54 -5.45 1.98 9.83
CA PRO A 54 -6.62 1.54 9.10
C PRO A 54 -7.91 2.24 9.56
N GLY A 55 -8.81 2.52 8.62
CA GLY A 55 -10.18 2.95 8.92
C GLY A 55 -11.15 1.77 9.11
N GLU A 56 -12.35 2.06 9.63
CA GLU A 56 -13.54 1.19 9.61
C GLU A 56 -13.30 -0.32 9.85
N GLY A 57 -12.65 -0.66 10.96
CA GLY A 57 -12.55 -2.05 11.44
C GLY A 57 -11.55 -2.93 10.69
N ALA A 58 -10.76 -2.38 9.77
CA ALA A 58 -9.57 -3.06 9.29
C ALA A 58 -8.55 -3.16 10.43
N GLU A 59 -7.86 -4.30 10.51
CA GLU A 59 -6.80 -4.54 11.50
C GLU A 59 -5.43 -4.10 10.97
N TRP A 60 -5.25 -4.05 9.65
CA TRP A 60 -3.99 -3.69 9.03
C TRP A 60 -4.17 -3.00 7.69
N ALA A 61 -3.36 -1.97 7.42
CA ALA A 61 -3.24 -1.33 6.13
C ALA A 61 -1.79 -0.91 5.86
N GLU A 62 -1.29 -1.19 4.66
CA GLU A 62 0.06 -0.79 4.26
C GLU A 62 0.17 -0.51 2.75
N VAL A 63 1.16 0.30 2.41
CA VAL A 63 1.61 0.54 1.04
C VAL A 63 3.11 0.28 0.97
N THR A 64 3.54 -0.54 0.02
CA THR A 64 4.94 -0.74 -0.33
C THR A 64 5.19 -0.20 -1.72
N VAL A 65 6.25 0.59 -1.87
CA VAL A 65 6.71 1.11 -3.16
C VAL A 65 8.10 0.55 -3.43
N ASP A 66 8.26 -0.14 -4.54
CA ASP A 66 9.54 -0.55 -5.11
C ASP A 66 9.95 0.48 -6.17
N ASP A 67 10.84 1.40 -5.78
CA ASP A 67 11.32 2.50 -6.61
C ASP A 67 12.19 2.01 -7.79
N THR A 68 12.73 0.80 -7.70
CA THR A 68 13.53 0.20 -8.79
C THR A 68 12.63 -0.39 -9.87
N LYS A 69 11.52 -1.02 -9.47
CA LYS A 69 10.54 -1.62 -10.40
C LYS A 69 9.39 -0.68 -10.77
N HIS A 70 9.32 0.49 -10.12
CA HIS A 70 8.22 1.44 -10.21
C HIS A 70 6.87 0.76 -9.97
N ARG A 71 6.83 -0.02 -8.90
CA ARG A 71 5.70 -0.86 -8.52
C ARG A 71 5.20 -0.45 -7.14
N VAL A 72 3.88 -0.36 -7.02
CA VAL A 72 3.19 -0.11 -5.77
C VAL A 72 2.37 -1.34 -5.42
N ASP A 73 2.48 -1.79 -4.17
CA ASP A 73 1.70 -2.86 -3.58
C ASP A 73 0.95 -2.31 -2.37
N ILE A 74 -0.37 -2.39 -2.39
CA ILE A 74 -1.27 -1.98 -1.31
C ILE A 74 -1.84 -3.24 -0.69
N TYR A 75 -1.86 -3.32 0.63
CA TYR A 75 -2.45 -4.44 1.36
C TYR A 75 -3.31 -3.95 2.51
N VAL A 76 -4.54 -4.45 2.60
CA VAL A 76 -5.48 -4.16 3.69
C VAL A 76 -6.12 -5.46 4.17
N TYR A 77 -6.30 -5.61 5.47
CA TYR A 77 -6.75 -6.85 6.12
C TYR A 77 -7.72 -6.62 7.29
N TRP A 78 -8.67 -7.55 7.43
CA TRP A 78 -9.68 -7.67 8.49
C TRP A 78 -9.71 -9.13 9.00
N SER A 79 -9.98 -9.33 10.29
CA SER A 79 -10.14 -10.66 10.90
C SER A 79 -11.55 -11.00 11.36
#